data_AF-C6X7H7-F1
#
_entry.id   AF-C6X7H7-F1
#
_cell.length_a   1.000
_cell.length_b   1.000
_cell.length_c   1.000
_cell.angle_alpha   90.00
_cell.angle_beta   90.00
_cell.angle_gamma   90.00
#
_symmetry.space_group_name_H-M   'P 1'
#
loop_
_entity.id
_entity.type
_entity.pdbx_description
1 polymer ?
#
loop_
_entity_poly.entity_id
_entity_poly.type
_entity_poly.pdbx_seq_one_letter_code
_entity_poly.pdbx_strand_id
1 'polypeptide(L)'
;MAHFVFRRHDSVGNAAAEEDANFLEDCFIDKGDLRLLRDCEESKRIIVGRVGSGKTALLSQLKNTGAHVIQLSPHDLSLNFIATNKVISFFEEAGVNLSPFYGLLWKHLIVVELLKEKFHIRDDNSHRDFMRTIKSMIEKKDRNKELALDYLEQWGNKFWLTTEQRIQELTTKVEKSLSGGFDGKFSDISFTTQGAKNLSDEQRVEIKEHGLDVVSKVQIRELDNMLTVLEDNIFNDKKNPYYLTIDMLDEDWADDRIKFKLIRALIDVVKRFKSLSNVKIILAIRVDLLNKALYFETTAGFQEEKFKSMFLNLQWSENELKNLVEKRINKLIKNSYTKEDITFKDVFPKHVDGKDSFEYLVKRSFYRPRDLILFVNECLELCTDKPAITSTIIKEAEISYSKDRLQSLSNEWHIIYPNLFYTCRLFYGLKSNFEVSLISQSFLEDRHNEWSYDIKDPLKDPITRAIDSLYTGNGNFDSVRNFILREFHSTGLIGIKTGTSDAVNWTKMNIGAKLVAGQIKPSSEIYIHPIFHRALNIKPSQ
;
A
#
# COMPACT_ATOMS: atom_id res chain seq x y z
N MET A 1 39.58 13.01 -4.01
CA MET A 1 38.36 13.05 -4.83
C MET A 1 38.81 12.82 -6.24
N ALA A 2 38.21 11.84 -6.91
CA ALA A 2 38.43 11.65 -8.33
C ALA A 2 37.60 12.68 -9.10
N HIS A 3 38.12 13.16 -10.23
CA HIS A 3 37.42 14.13 -11.07
C HIS A 3 36.58 13.39 -12.11
N PHE A 4 35.27 13.42 -11.92
CA PHE A 4 34.28 12.89 -12.87
C PHE A 4 33.46 14.06 -13.41
N VAL A 5 33.30 14.12 -14.74
CA VAL A 5 32.48 15.13 -15.39
C VAL A 5 31.12 14.51 -15.69
N PHE A 6 30.07 14.95 -15.02
CA PHE A 6 28.71 14.45 -15.27
C PHE A 6 28.06 15.19 -16.42
N ARG A 7 27.31 14.46 -17.25
CA ARG A 7 26.52 15.00 -18.36
C ARG A 7 25.11 15.35 -17.90
N ARG A 8 24.44 16.22 -18.65
CA ARG A 8 23.10 16.74 -18.33
C ARG A 8 22.02 15.68 -18.04
N HIS A 9 22.15 14.49 -18.60
CA HIS A 9 21.16 13.41 -18.47
C HIS A 9 21.70 12.20 -17.69
N ASP A 10 22.84 12.35 -17.01
CA ASP A 10 23.35 11.31 -16.13
C ASP A 10 22.45 11.18 -14.90
N SER A 11 22.01 9.95 -14.61
CA SER A 11 21.20 9.65 -13.43
C SER A 11 21.63 8.31 -12.83
N VAL A 12 21.37 8.13 -11.53
CA VAL A 12 21.58 6.85 -10.82
C VAL A 12 20.31 5.98 -10.80
N GLY A 13 19.40 6.23 -11.75
CA GLY A 13 18.15 5.51 -11.92
C GLY A 13 16.91 6.35 -11.68
N ASN A 14 15.75 5.70 -11.86
CA ASN A 14 14.42 6.32 -11.81
C ASN A 14 13.71 6.10 -10.46
N ALA A 15 12.67 6.90 -10.22
CA ALA A 15 11.91 6.85 -8.97
C ALA A 15 10.93 5.68 -8.90
N ALA A 16 10.34 5.31 -10.04
CA ALA A 16 9.46 4.15 -10.21
C ALA A 16 10.31 2.91 -10.53
N ALA A 17 10.02 1.78 -9.89
CA ALA A 17 10.81 0.57 -10.10
C ALA A 17 10.60 -0.01 -11.51
N GLU A 18 9.40 0.17 -12.06
CA GLU A 18 8.96 -0.22 -13.39
C GLU A 18 9.77 0.49 -14.49
N GLU A 19 10.17 1.73 -14.23
CA GLU A 19 10.95 2.56 -15.15
C GLU A 19 12.46 2.45 -14.91
N ASP A 20 12.89 1.75 -13.86
CA ASP A 20 14.29 1.68 -13.42
C ASP A 20 15.02 0.41 -13.90
N ALA A 21 14.56 -0.22 -14.98
CA ALA A 21 15.14 -1.47 -15.50
C ALA A 21 16.66 -1.39 -15.70
N ASN A 22 17.17 -0.22 -16.09
CA ASN A 22 18.59 0.02 -16.29
C ASN A 22 19.43 -0.06 -15.02
N PHE A 23 18.89 0.07 -13.81
CA PHE A 23 19.68 -0.02 -12.57
C PHE A 23 19.15 -1.10 -11.62
N LEU A 24 17.84 -1.34 -11.62
CA LEU A 24 17.15 -2.14 -10.63
C LEU A 24 17.74 -3.54 -10.47
N GLU A 25 18.08 -4.21 -11.57
CA GLU A 25 18.61 -5.58 -11.54
C GLU A 25 20.00 -5.63 -10.88
N ASP A 26 20.97 -4.94 -11.47
CA ASP A 26 22.38 -4.98 -11.02
C ASP A 26 22.62 -4.29 -9.67
N CYS A 27 21.80 -3.29 -9.34
CA CYS A 27 21.98 -2.49 -8.13
C CYS A 27 21.07 -2.91 -6.98
N PHE A 28 20.32 -4.02 -7.12
CA PHE A 28 19.50 -4.52 -6.02
C PHE A 28 20.33 -4.89 -4.79
N ILE A 29 19.79 -4.61 -3.61
CA ILE A 29 20.35 -5.00 -2.32
C ILE A 29 19.41 -6.02 -1.70
N ASP A 30 19.75 -7.30 -1.81
CA ASP A 30 19.03 -8.35 -1.09
C ASP A 30 19.50 -8.39 0.37
N LYS A 31 18.54 -8.18 1.28
CA LYS A 31 18.76 -8.20 2.73
C LYS A 31 18.39 -9.56 3.34
N GLY A 32 18.18 -10.58 2.49
CA GLY A 32 17.58 -11.86 2.86
C GLY A 32 16.06 -11.89 2.70
N ASP A 33 15.44 -10.76 2.34
CA ASP A 33 14.01 -10.63 2.09
C ASP A 33 13.56 -11.56 0.95
N LEU A 34 14.37 -11.67 -0.12
CA LEU A 34 14.05 -12.51 -1.27
C LEU A 34 14.01 -13.99 -0.89
N ARG A 35 14.93 -14.44 -0.03
CA ARG A 35 14.93 -15.82 0.49
C ARG A 35 13.63 -16.13 1.24
N LEU A 36 13.18 -15.21 2.09
CA LEU A 36 11.92 -15.38 2.84
C LEU A 36 10.71 -15.43 1.90
N LEU A 37 10.71 -14.66 0.82
CA LEU A 37 9.63 -14.68 -0.17
C LEU A 37 9.68 -15.92 -1.06
N ARG A 38 10.85 -16.49 -1.34
CA ARG A 38 10.97 -17.72 -2.15
C ARG A 38 10.59 -18.99 -1.38
N ASP A 39 10.77 -19.01 -0.08
CA ASP A 39 10.42 -20.18 0.74
C ASP A 39 8.89 -20.28 0.93
N CYS A 40 8.23 -21.26 0.29
CA CYS A 40 6.78 -21.46 0.40
C CYS A 40 6.32 -21.86 1.82
N GLU A 41 7.20 -22.48 2.60
CA GLU A 41 6.94 -22.88 3.99
C GLU A 41 7.04 -21.67 4.94
N GLU A 42 7.76 -20.61 4.53
CA GLU A 42 7.84 -19.38 5.31
C GLU A 42 6.49 -18.63 5.36
N SER A 43 6.15 -18.22 6.57
CA SER A 43 4.92 -17.51 6.93
C SER A 43 4.79 -16.12 6.32
N LYS A 44 5.92 -15.44 6.04
CA LYS A 44 6.00 -14.09 5.47
C LYS A 44 5.41 -14.06 4.06
N ARG A 45 4.31 -13.33 3.89
CA ARG A 45 3.50 -13.26 2.66
C ARG A 45 2.99 -11.86 2.34
N ILE A 46 3.17 -10.90 3.24
CA ILE A 46 2.67 -9.53 3.06
C ILE A 46 3.86 -8.59 3.25
N ILE A 47 4.36 -8.03 2.15
CA ILE A 47 5.41 -7.01 2.13
C ILE A 47 4.76 -5.69 2.55
N VAL A 48 5.19 -5.16 3.69
CA VAL A 48 4.63 -3.95 4.29
C VAL A 48 5.67 -2.84 4.23
N GLY A 49 5.33 -1.71 3.63
CA GLY A 49 6.24 -0.56 3.55
C GLY A 49 5.60 0.68 2.95
N ARG A 50 6.13 1.86 3.29
CA ARG A 50 5.67 3.13 2.69
C ARG A 50 6.01 3.21 1.19
N VAL A 51 5.45 4.19 0.50
CA VAL A 51 5.83 4.46 -0.90
C VAL A 51 7.33 4.76 -0.99
N GLY A 52 8.03 4.15 -1.95
CA GLY A 52 9.47 4.31 -2.12
C GLY A 52 10.36 3.38 -1.27
N SER A 53 9.78 2.48 -0.47
CA SER A 53 10.54 1.53 0.36
C SER A 53 11.11 0.32 -0.39
N GLY A 54 10.77 0.13 -1.68
CA GLY A 54 11.25 -0.97 -2.51
C GLY A 54 10.33 -2.21 -2.57
N LYS A 55 9.01 -2.07 -2.34
CA LYS A 55 8.05 -3.19 -2.45
C LYS A 55 8.05 -3.80 -3.85
N THR A 56 7.79 -2.98 -4.86
CA THR A 56 7.78 -3.36 -6.28
C THR A 56 9.14 -3.86 -6.75
N ALA A 57 10.23 -3.23 -6.29
CA ALA A 57 11.60 -3.68 -6.55
C ALA A 57 11.83 -5.13 -6.09
N LEU A 58 11.39 -5.47 -4.88
CA LEU A 58 11.51 -6.82 -4.32
C LEU A 58 10.65 -7.85 -5.09
N LEU A 59 9.43 -7.47 -5.50
CA LEU A 59 8.58 -8.33 -6.33
C LEU A 59 9.16 -8.55 -7.74
N SER A 60 9.76 -7.52 -8.34
CA SER A 60 10.45 -7.61 -9.63
C SER A 60 11.63 -8.59 -9.56
N GLN A 61 12.41 -8.54 -8.47
CA GLN A 61 13.49 -9.50 -8.24
C GLN A 61 13.00 -10.94 -8.06
N LEU A 62 11.85 -11.13 -7.40
CA LEU A 62 11.23 -12.46 -7.32
C LEU A 62 10.89 -13.00 -8.71
N LYS A 63 10.33 -12.17 -9.59
CA LYS A 63 10.04 -12.54 -10.98
C LYS A 63 11.29 -12.96 -11.75
N ASN A 64 12.41 -12.27 -11.54
CA ASN A 64 13.67 -12.56 -12.22
C ASN A 64 14.38 -13.84 -11.74
N THR A 65 13.90 -14.49 -10.67
CA THR A 65 14.51 -15.73 -10.16
C THR A 65 14.25 -16.97 -11.03
N GLY A 66 13.44 -16.85 -12.09
CA GLY A 66 13.13 -17.93 -13.03
C GLY A 66 12.05 -18.92 -12.55
N ALA A 67 11.39 -18.64 -11.43
CA ALA A 67 10.24 -19.41 -10.97
C ALA A 67 8.93 -19.00 -11.66
N HIS A 68 7.87 -19.79 -11.50
CA HIS A 68 6.54 -19.44 -11.99
C HIS A 68 5.95 -18.30 -11.16
N VAL A 69 6.05 -17.07 -11.66
CA VAL A 69 5.55 -15.86 -10.98
C VAL A 69 4.40 -15.25 -11.77
N ILE A 70 3.20 -15.29 -11.19
CA ILE A 70 1.99 -14.67 -11.71
C ILE A 70 1.86 -13.29 -11.09
N GLN A 71 1.79 -12.25 -11.91
CA GLN A 71 1.55 -10.88 -11.45
C GLN A 71 0.07 -10.55 -11.68
N LEU A 72 -0.64 -10.23 -10.59
CA LEU A 72 -2.03 -9.83 -10.65
C LEU A 72 -2.15 -8.35 -10.27
N SER A 73 -2.64 -7.53 -11.20
CA SER A 73 -2.92 -6.12 -10.96
C SER A 73 -4.35 -5.95 -10.44
N PRO A 74 -4.56 -5.17 -9.35
CA PRO A 74 -5.91 -4.80 -8.91
C PRO A 74 -6.73 -4.06 -9.98
N HIS A 75 -6.07 -3.37 -10.92
CA HIS A 75 -6.74 -2.68 -12.03
C HIS A 75 -7.38 -3.63 -13.03
N ASP A 76 -6.85 -4.85 -13.19
CA ASP A 76 -7.40 -5.86 -14.08
C ASP A 76 -8.72 -6.46 -13.54
N LEU A 77 -9.10 -6.11 -12.31
CA LEU A 77 -10.24 -6.68 -11.62
C LEU A 77 -11.54 -5.96 -11.93
N SER A 78 -11.50 -4.73 -12.48
CA SER A 78 -12.65 -3.88 -12.78
C SER A 78 -13.71 -3.88 -11.66
N LEU A 79 -13.25 -3.85 -10.40
CA LEU A 79 -14.09 -4.00 -9.19
C LEU A 79 -15.00 -2.80 -8.94
N ASN A 80 -14.87 -1.74 -9.72
CA ASN A 80 -15.82 -0.63 -9.79
C ASN A 80 -17.25 -1.13 -10.08
N PHE A 81 -17.41 -2.22 -10.84
CA PHE A 81 -18.73 -2.81 -11.07
C PHE A 81 -19.42 -3.21 -9.76
N ILE A 82 -18.67 -3.74 -8.77
CA ILE A 82 -19.20 -4.10 -7.45
C ILE A 82 -19.67 -2.86 -6.70
N ALA A 83 -18.89 -1.77 -6.74
CA ALA A 83 -19.24 -0.51 -6.08
C ALA A 83 -20.49 0.15 -6.67
N THR A 84 -20.72 -0.03 -7.98
CA THR A 84 -21.93 0.47 -8.67
C THR A 84 -23.13 -0.45 -8.56
N ASN A 85 -22.95 -1.67 -8.04
CA ASN A 85 -24.02 -2.65 -7.94
C ASN A 85 -25.01 -2.25 -6.83
N LYS A 86 -26.25 -1.94 -7.24
CA LYS A 86 -27.30 -1.45 -6.36
C LYS A 86 -27.76 -2.50 -5.35
N VAL A 87 -27.83 -3.76 -5.74
CA VAL A 87 -28.23 -4.87 -4.86
C VAL A 87 -27.19 -5.06 -3.78
N ILE A 88 -25.91 -5.17 -4.15
CA ILE A 88 -24.81 -5.30 -3.18
C ILE A 88 -24.82 -4.12 -2.20
N SER A 89 -24.90 -2.89 -2.73
CA SER A 89 -24.97 -1.68 -1.91
C SER A 89 -26.18 -1.67 -0.95
N PHE A 90 -27.34 -2.16 -1.39
CA PHE A 90 -28.53 -2.28 -0.56
C PHE A 90 -28.33 -3.25 0.61
N PHE A 91 -27.80 -4.44 0.36
CA PHE A 91 -27.57 -5.44 1.42
C PHE A 91 -26.50 -4.99 2.42
N GLU A 92 -25.44 -4.31 1.96
CA GLU A 92 -24.46 -3.73 2.88
C GLU A 92 -25.09 -2.67 3.80
N GLU A 93 -25.89 -1.75 3.25
CA GLU A 93 -26.58 -0.71 4.01
C GLU A 93 -27.67 -1.28 4.94
N ALA A 94 -28.26 -2.42 4.57
CA ALA A 94 -29.15 -3.20 5.44
C ALA A 94 -28.41 -3.89 6.60
N GLY A 95 -27.07 -3.89 6.60
CA GLY A 95 -26.24 -4.46 7.67
C GLY A 95 -25.84 -5.92 7.45
N VAL A 96 -25.90 -6.42 6.23
CA VAL A 96 -25.43 -7.76 5.86
C VAL A 96 -23.91 -7.75 5.70
N ASN A 97 -23.24 -8.72 6.30
CA ASN A 97 -21.80 -8.89 6.15
C ASN A 97 -21.47 -9.60 4.82
N LEU A 98 -20.97 -8.85 3.84
CA LEU A 98 -20.56 -9.37 2.53
C LEU A 98 -19.06 -9.75 2.44
N SER A 99 -18.28 -9.62 3.51
CA SER A 99 -16.87 -10.05 3.56
C SER A 99 -16.66 -11.51 3.15
N PRO A 100 -17.56 -12.43 3.52
CA PRO A 100 -17.67 -13.75 2.89
C PRO A 100 -17.64 -13.82 1.35
N PHE A 101 -18.44 -12.99 0.69
CA PHE A 101 -18.52 -12.90 -0.77
C PHE A 101 -17.24 -12.30 -1.36
N TYR A 102 -16.70 -11.25 -0.73
CA TYR A 102 -15.39 -10.71 -1.12
C TYR A 102 -14.27 -11.74 -1.03
N GLY A 103 -14.29 -12.60 0.00
CA GLY A 103 -13.38 -13.72 0.11
C GLY A 103 -13.54 -14.76 -1.02
N LEU A 104 -14.79 -15.03 -1.43
CA LEU A 104 -15.09 -15.92 -2.55
C LEU A 104 -14.50 -15.38 -3.87
N LEU A 105 -14.67 -14.08 -4.15
CA LEU A 105 -14.12 -13.43 -5.34
C LEU A 105 -12.61 -13.61 -5.42
N TRP A 106 -11.90 -13.32 -4.33
CA TRP A 106 -10.45 -13.50 -4.26
C TRP A 106 -10.03 -14.96 -4.41
N LYS A 107 -10.72 -15.89 -3.73
CA LYS A 107 -10.44 -17.33 -3.88
C LYS A 107 -10.60 -17.77 -5.33
N HIS A 108 -11.73 -17.46 -5.96
CA HIS A 108 -11.98 -17.80 -7.37
C HIS A 108 -10.88 -17.24 -8.26
N LEU A 109 -10.57 -15.95 -8.13
CA LEU A 109 -9.53 -15.29 -8.91
C LEU A 109 -8.18 -15.98 -8.80
N ILE A 110 -7.69 -16.17 -7.56
CA ILE A 110 -6.39 -16.76 -7.27
C ILE A 110 -6.32 -18.20 -7.80
N VAL A 111 -7.35 -19.02 -7.54
CA VAL A 111 -7.41 -20.41 -8.02
C VAL A 111 -7.30 -20.44 -9.54
N VAL A 112 -8.09 -19.62 -10.24
CA VAL A 112 -8.10 -19.67 -11.69
C VAL A 112 -6.78 -19.19 -12.29
N GLU A 113 -6.17 -18.12 -11.77
CA GLU A 113 -4.85 -17.67 -12.26
C GLU A 113 -3.77 -18.74 -12.06
N LEU A 114 -3.76 -19.42 -10.91
CA LEU A 114 -2.86 -20.53 -10.65
C LEU A 114 -3.06 -21.69 -11.64
N LEU A 115 -4.31 -22.06 -11.91
CA LEU A 115 -4.63 -23.14 -12.85
C LEU A 115 -4.30 -22.76 -14.30
N LYS A 116 -4.56 -21.52 -14.70
CA LYS A 116 -4.21 -21.00 -16.03
C LYS A 116 -2.70 -21.07 -16.26
N GLU A 117 -1.91 -20.68 -15.27
CA GLU A 117 -0.45 -20.76 -15.35
C GLU A 117 0.03 -22.23 -15.39
N LYS A 118 -0.50 -23.09 -14.51
CA LYS A 118 -0.09 -24.50 -14.41
C LYS A 118 -0.39 -25.32 -15.67
N PHE A 119 -1.55 -25.09 -16.29
CA PHE A 119 -2.04 -25.88 -17.41
C PHE A 119 -2.05 -25.12 -18.74
N HIS A 120 -1.52 -23.88 -18.75
CA HIS A 120 -1.48 -23.01 -19.92
C HIS A 120 -2.85 -22.84 -20.61
N ILE A 121 -3.90 -22.64 -19.82
CA ILE A 121 -5.29 -22.49 -20.32
C ILE A 121 -5.42 -21.13 -21.00
N ARG A 122 -5.62 -21.13 -22.32
CA ARG A 122 -5.68 -19.92 -23.16
C ARG A 122 -6.95 -19.84 -24.00
N ASP A 123 -7.61 -20.97 -24.23
CA ASP A 123 -8.78 -21.11 -25.10
C ASP A 123 -9.64 -22.31 -24.66
N ASP A 124 -10.73 -22.54 -25.37
CA ASP A 124 -11.65 -23.64 -25.09
C ASP A 124 -11.00 -25.03 -25.29
N ASN A 125 -10.07 -25.17 -26.23
CA ASN A 125 -9.40 -26.46 -26.49
C ASN A 125 -8.47 -26.85 -25.33
N SER A 126 -7.57 -25.94 -24.95
CA SER A 126 -6.69 -26.10 -23.78
C SER A 126 -7.48 -26.27 -22.49
N HIS A 127 -8.65 -25.65 -22.37
CA HIS A 127 -9.57 -25.92 -21.27
C HIS A 127 -10.11 -27.35 -21.26
N ARG A 128 -10.56 -27.90 -22.40
CA ARG A 128 -11.02 -29.29 -22.47
C ARG A 128 -9.91 -30.29 -22.11
N ASP A 129 -8.68 -30.02 -22.57
CA ASP A 129 -7.51 -30.83 -22.23
C ASP A 129 -7.18 -30.77 -20.74
N PHE A 130 -7.26 -29.58 -20.14
CA PHE A 130 -7.19 -29.39 -18.70
C PHE A 130 -8.26 -30.21 -17.96
N MET A 131 -9.52 -30.11 -18.35
CA MET A 131 -10.61 -30.84 -17.70
C MET A 131 -10.44 -32.36 -17.80
N ARG A 132 -9.98 -32.86 -18.96
CA ARG A 132 -9.65 -34.28 -19.12
C ARG A 132 -8.53 -34.71 -18.17
N THR A 133 -7.49 -33.89 -18.06
CA THR A 133 -6.33 -34.13 -17.20
C THR A 133 -6.73 -34.15 -15.73
N ILE A 134 -7.43 -33.13 -15.25
CA ILE A 134 -7.89 -33.06 -13.86
C ILE A 134 -8.83 -34.22 -13.50
N LYS A 135 -9.79 -34.54 -14.37
CA LYS A 135 -10.69 -35.69 -14.16
C LYS A 135 -9.95 -37.02 -14.04
N SER A 136 -8.80 -37.15 -14.72
CA SER A 136 -7.95 -38.34 -14.60
C SER A 136 -7.09 -38.35 -13.33
N MET A 137 -6.74 -37.18 -12.81
CA MET A 137 -5.94 -37.01 -11.58
C MET A 137 -6.76 -37.14 -10.30
N ILE A 138 -8.06 -36.87 -10.35
CA ILE A 138 -8.96 -36.91 -9.21
C ILE A 138 -9.67 -38.27 -9.14
N GLU A 139 -9.42 -39.01 -8.06
CA GLU A 139 -10.11 -40.28 -7.79
C GLU A 139 -11.57 -40.02 -7.37
N LYS A 140 -12.53 -40.63 -8.07
CA LYS A 140 -13.99 -40.54 -7.81
C LYS A 140 -14.47 -41.18 -6.48
N LYS A 141 -13.56 -41.48 -5.56
CA LYS A 141 -13.92 -42.06 -4.24
C LYS A 141 -13.78 -41.06 -3.09
N ASP A 142 -13.22 -39.88 -3.37
CA ASP A 142 -13.10 -38.80 -2.38
C ASP A 142 -14.17 -37.73 -2.63
N ARG A 143 -15.15 -37.67 -1.73
CA ARG A 143 -16.27 -36.71 -1.77
C ARG A 143 -15.79 -35.25 -1.80
N ASN A 144 -14.65 -34.93 -1.20
CA ASN A 144 -14.13 -33.56 -1.23
C ASN A 144 -13.58 -33.21 -2.61
N LYS A 145 -12.93 -34.16 -3.28
CA LYS A 145 -12.40 -33.95 -4.64
C LYS A 145 -13.50 -33.94 -5.69
N GLU A 146 -14.60 -34.66 -5.48
CA GLU A 146 -15.82 -34.56 -6.31
C GLU A 146 -16.41 -33.14 -6.26
N LEU A 147 -16.54 -32.54 -5.07
CA LEU A 147 -17.03 -31.17 -4.94
C LEU A 147 -16.13 -30.13 -5.61
N ALA A 148 -14.81 -30.37 -5.65
CA ALA A 148 -13.89 -29.53 -6.39
C ALA A 148 -14.02 -29.73 -7.91
N LEU A 149 -14.34 -30.94 -8.39
CA LEU A 149 -14.66 -31.17 -9.80
C LEU A 149 -15.95 -30.44 -10.20
N ASP A 150 -16.98 -30.48 -9.37
CA ASP A 150 -18.24 -29.76 -9.62
C ASP A 150 -18.00 -28.26 -9.81
N TYR A 151 -17.12 -27.69 -8.98
CA TYR A 151 -16.66 -26.31 -9.12
C TYR A 151 -15.97 -26.07 -10.47
N LEU A 152 -15.00 -26.91 -10.84
CA LEU A 152 -14.29 -26.79 -12.10
C LEU A 152 -15.21 -27.00 -13.31
N GLU A 153 -16.24 -27.82 -13.21
CA GLU A 153 -17.24 -27.98 -14.26
C GLU A 153 -18.16 -26.76 -14.36
N GLN A 154 -18.56 -26.19 -13.22
CA GLN A 154 -19.44 -25.02 -13.17
C GLN A 154 -18.76 -23.75 -13.68
N TRP A 155 -17.48 -23.56 -13.38
CA TRP A 155 -16.74 -22.31 -13.66
C TRP A 155 -15.68 -22.45 -14.74
N GLY A 156 -15.24 -23.68 -15.05
CA GLY A 156 -14.08 -23.96 -15.89
C GLY A 156 -14.21 -23.47 -17.32
N ASN A 157 -15.40 -23.58 -17.90
CA ASN A 157 -15.71 -23.16 -19.27
C ASN A 157 -15.61 -21.65 -19.51
N LYS A 158 -15.02 -20.91 -18.57
CA LYS A 158 -14.80 -19.47 -18.61
C LYS A 158 -13.42 -19.08 -18.13
N PHE A 159 -12.54 -20.03 -17.83
CA PHE A 159 -11.19 -19.75 -17.34
C PHE A 159 -10.34 -18.98 -18.37
N TRP A 160 -10.65 -19.10 -19.66
CA TRP A 160 -9.99 -18.33 -20.72
C TRP A 160 -10.53 -16.89 -20.87
N LEU A 161 -11.64 -16.54 -20.21
CA LEU A 161 -12.14 -15.17 -20.22
C LEU A 161 -11.20 -14.22 -19.48
N THR A 162 -11.36 -12.93 -19.76
CA THR A 162 -10.65 -11.88 -19.02
C THR A 162 -11.03 -11.92 -17.53
N THR A 163 -10.14 -11.38 -16.70
CA THR A 163 -10.36 -11.28 -15.25
C THR A 163 -11.62 -10.49 -14.92
N GLU A 164 -11.82 -9.35 -15.57
CA GLU A 164 -13.02 -8.52 -15.46
C GLU A 164 -14.31 -9.32 -15.76
N GLN A 165 -14.37 -10.03 -16.88
CA GLN A 165 -15.56 -10.80 -17.27
C GLN A 165 -15.94 -11.85 -16.22
N ARG A 166 -14.95 -12.58 -15.68
CA ARG A 166 -15.19 -13.58 -14.62
C ARG A 166 -15.74 -12.96 -13.35
N ILE A 167 -15.22 -11.79 -12.94
CA ILE A 167 -15.68 -11.07 -11.75
C ILE A 167 -17.09 -10.55 -11.93
N GLN A 168 -17.41 -9.96 -13.09
CA GLN A 168 -18.75 -9.47 -13.41
C GLN A 168 -19.78 -10.60 -13.31
N GLU A 169 -19.50 -11.75 -13.92
CA GLU A 169 -20.41 -12.89 -13.89
C GLU A 169 -20.61 -13.47 -12.48
N LEU A 170 -19.53 -13.64 -11.72
CA LEU A 170 -19.62 -14.13 -10.33
C LEU A 170 -20.44 -13.16 -9.48
N THR A 171 -20.25 -11.86 -9.70
CA THR A 171 -21.01 -10.80 -9.04
C THR A 171 -22.48 -10.82 -9.44
N THR A 172 -22.80 -10.96 -10.73
CA THR A 172 -24.18 -11.09 -11.23
C THR A 172 -24.87 -12.35 -10.69
N LYS A 173 -24.15 -13.47 -10.55
CA LYS A 173 -24.72 -14.70 -9.96
C LYS A 173 -25.11 -14.48 -8.51
N VAL A 174 -24.24 -13.84 -7.72
CA VAL A 174 -24.52 -13.53 -6.32
C VAL A 174 -25.62 -12.49 -6.18
N GLU A 175 -25.63 -11.46 -7.03
CA GLU A 175 -26.72 -10.48 -7.12
C GLU A 175 -28.07 -11.16 -7.33
N LYS A 176 -28.16 -12.06 -8.32
CA LYS A 176 -29.40 -12.81 -8.60
C LYS A 176 -29.82 -13.69 -7.43
N SER A 177 -28.86 -14.31 -6.73
CA SER A 177 -29.17 -15.11 -5.54
C SER A 177 -29.65 -14.25 -4.37
N LEU A 178 -29.10 -13.04 -4.22
CA LEU A 178 -29.52 -12.09 -3.20
C LEU A 178 -30.92 -11.52 -3.50
N SER A 179 -31.23 -11.22 -4.75
CA SER A 179 -32.54 -10.69 -5.14
C SER A 179 -33.63 -11.76 -5.29
N GLY A 180 -33.27 -13.01 -5.61
CA GLY A 180 -34.22 -14.09 -5.92
C GLY A 180 -35.15 -14.53 -4.78
N GLY A 181 -34.89 -14.11 -3.54
CA GLY A 181 -35.80 -14.32 -2.40
C GLY A 181 -36.88 -13.23 -2.22
N PHE A 182 -36.82 -12.14 -3.00
CA PHE A 182 -37.63 -10.93 -2.78
C PHE A 182 -38.88 -10.86 -3.68
N ASP A 183 -38.94 -11.65 -4.75
CA ASP A 183 -40.04 -11.65 -5.74
C ASP A 183 -41.42 -12.05 -5.15
N GLY A 184 -41.50 -12.46 -3.89
CA GLY A 184 -42.76 -12.83 -3.22
C GLY A 184 -43.09 -12.11 -1.90
N LYS A 185 -42.09 -11.76 -1.07
CA LYS A 185 -42.31 -11.20 0.29
C LYS A 185 -42.05 -9.71 0.43
N PHE A 186 -41.33 -9.11 -0.52
CA PHE A 186 -40.77 -7.77 -0.40
C PHE A 186 -40.87 -6.99 -1.73
N SER A 187 -41.92 -7.23 -2.51
CA SER A 187 -42.14 -6.61 -3.82
C SER A 187 -42.12 -5.08 -3.80
N ASP A 188 -42.41 -4.48 -2.64
CA ASP A 188 -42.49 -3.03 -2.45
C ASP A 188 -41.11 -2.41 -2.13
N ILE A 189 -40.08 -3.24 -1.90
CA ILE A 189 -38.73 -2.78 -1.57
C ILE A 189 -37.94 -2.53 -2.84
N SER A 190 -37.65 -1.27 -3.12
CA SER A 190 -36.67 -0.92 -4.15
C SER A 190 -35.24 -1.24 -3.68
N PHE A 191 -34.48 -2.00 -4.47
CA PHE A 191 -33.06 -2.26 -4.24
C PHE A 191 -32.23 -0.99 -4.52
N THR A 192 -32.31 -0.03 -3.61
CA THR A 192 -31.58 1.24 -3.63
C THR A 192 -31.02 1.53 -2.24
N THR A 193 -29.92 2.28 -2.15
CA THR A 193 -29.35 2.67 -0.85
C THR A 193 -30.34 3.47 -0.01
N GLN A 194 -31.22 4.27 -0.64
CA GLN A 194 -32.29 4.97 0.06
C GLN A 194 -33.38 4.01 0.57
N GLY A 195 -33.73 3.00 -0.23
CA GLY A 195 -34.63 1.92 0.18
C GLY A 195 -34.13 1.18 1.43
N ALA A 196 -32.83 0.89 1.50
CA ALA A 196 -32.22 0.24 2.67
C ALA A 196 -32.31 1.07 3.97
N LYS A 197 -32.25 2.40 3.86
CA LYS A 197 -32.38 3.30 5.02
C LYS A 197 -33.82 3.41 5.54
N ASN A 198 -34.80 3.16 4.68
CA ASN A 198 -36.23 3.26 4.98
C ASN A 198 -36.83 1.93 5.48
N LEU A 199 -36.03 0.88 5.65
CA LEU A 199 -36.47 -0.41 6.16
C LEU A 199 -36.95 -0.30 7.61
N SER A 200 -38.05 -0.98 7.95
CA SER A 200 -38.41 -1.21 9.34
C SER A 200 -37.38 -2.13 10.03
N ASP A 201 -37.35 -2.12 11.35
CA ASP A 201 -36.44 -2.98 12.12
C ASP A 201 -36.71 -4.47 11.83
N GLU A 202 -37.98 -4.88 11.69
CA GLU A 202 -38.35 -6.26 11.32
C GLU A 202 -37.85 -6.61 9.92
N GLN A 203 -38.07 -5.74 8.93
CA GLN A 203 -37.61 -5.96 7.56
C GLN A 203 -36.08 -6.07 7.51
N ARG A 204 -35.37 -5.25 8.27
CA ARG A 204 -33.90 -5.27 8.33
C ARG A 204 -33.38 -6.60 8.91
N VAL A 205 -34.05 -7.15 9.93
CA VAL A 205 -33.70 -8.48 10.48
C VAL A 205 -33.89 -9.56 9.43
N GLU A 206 -35.05 -9.60 8.76
CA GLU A 206 -35.34 -10.62 7.73
C GLU A 206 -34.37 -10.54 6.54
N ILE A 207 -34.07 -9.32 6.07
CA ILE A 207 -33.09 -9.08 4.98
C ILE A 207 -31.71 -9.54 5.39
N LYS A 208 -31.32 -9.30 6.65
CA LYS A 208 -30.03 -9.74 7.17
C LYS A 208 -29.92 -11.25 7.26
N GLU A 209 -30.96 -11.93 7.74
CA GLU A 209 -31.01 -13.39 7.77
C GLU A 209 -30.96 -13.99 6.37
N HIS A 210 -31.75 -13.48 5.43
CA HIS A 210 -31.72 -13.92 4.04
C HIS A 210 -30.35 -13.70 3.39
N GLY A 211 -29.79 -12.49 3.55
CA GLY A 211 -28.47 -12.17 3.01
C GLY A 211 -27.38 -13.08 3.56
N LEU A 212 -27.40 -13.36 4.87
CA LEU A 212 -26.47 -14.30 5.50
C LEU A 212 -26.65 -15.74 4.96
N ASP A 213 -27.88 -16.21 4.80
CA ASP A 213 -28.17 -17.54 4.25
C ASP A 213 -27.65 -17.67 2.82
N VAL A 214 -27.95 -16.71 1.93
CA VAL A 214 -27.45 -16.70 0.55
C VAL A 214 -25.92 -16.69 0.51
N VAL A 215 -25.30 -15.78 1.25
CA VAL A 215 -23.85 -15.65 1.30
C VAL A 215 -23.21 -16.93 1.82
N SER A 216 -23.81 -17.58 2.82
CA SER A 216 -23.34 -18.84 3.38
C SER A 216 -23.47 -20.01 2.38
N LYS A 217 -24.59 -20.09 1.65
CA LYS A 217 -24.82 -21.10 0.60
C LYS A 217 -23.84 -20.96 -0.56
N VAL A 218 -23.51 -19.72 -0.93
CA VAL A 218 -22.49 -19.41 -1.94
C VAL A 218 -21.07 -19.75 -1.44
N GLN A 219 -20.81 -19.66 -0.13
CA GLN A 219 -19.46 -19.81 0.44
C GLN A 219 -18.96 -21.24 0.70
N ILE A 220 -19.82 -22.19 1.08
CA ILE A 220 -19.39 -23.09 2.18
C ILE A 220 -18.70 -24.42 1.82
N ARG A 221 -18.60 -24.90 0.57
CA ARG A 221 -17.99 -26.25 0.36
C ARG A 221 -17.04 -26.43 -0.81
N GLU A 222 -17.32 -25.84 -1.96
CA GLU A 222 -16.59 -26.15 -3.19
C GLU A 222 -15.14 -25.62 -3.17
N LEU A 223 -14.94 -24.37 -2.75
CA LEU A 223 -13.64 -23.71 -2.83
C LEU A 223 -12.67 -24.05 -1.69
N ASP A 224 -13.15 -24.39 -0.50
CA ASP A 224 -12.27 -24.86 0.57
C ASP A 224 -11.75 -26.27 0.25
N ASN A 225 -12.57 -27.14 -0.35
CA ASN A 225 -12.13 -28.44 -0.87
C ASN A 225 -11.16 -28.31 -2.04
N MET A 226 -11.29 -27.25 -2.84
CA MET A 226 -10.36 -26.98 -3.93
C MET A 226 -8.92 -26.78 -3.42
N LEU A 227 -8.71 -26.22 -2.23
CA LEU A 227 -7.36 -26.08 -1.67
C LEU A 227 -6.69 -27.44 -1.44
N THR A 228 -7.43 -28.44 -0.97
CA THR A 228 -6.92 -29.81 -0.79
C THR A 228 -6.52 -30.42 -2.14
N VAL A 229 -7.34 -30.24 -3.17
CA VAL A 229 -7.05 -30.73 -4.53
C VAL A 229 -5.85 -30.00 -5.14
N LEU A 230 -5.75 -28.69 -4.92
CA LEU A 230 -4.60 -27.90 -5.33
C LEU A 230 -3.31 -28.43 -4.70
N GLU A 231 -3.32 -28.74 -3.41
CA GLU A 231 -2.14 -29.27 -2.70
C GLU A 231 -1.80 -30.71 -3.13
N ASP A 232 -2.76 -31.63 -3.04
CA ASP A 232 -2.51 -33.06 -3.19
C ASP A 232 -2.25 -33.48 -4.64
N ASN A 233 -2.92 -32.83 -5.59
CA ASN A 233 -3.00 -33.30 -6.97
C ASN A 233 -2.34 -32.38 -8.01
N ILE A 234 -2.31 -31.06 -7.79
CA ILE A 234 -1.94 -30.09 -8.84
C ILE A 234 -0.58 -29.43 -8.57
N PHE A 235 -0.37 -28.96 -7.35
CA PHE A 235 0.83 -28.27 -6.90
C PHE A 235 1.63 -29.11 -5.90
N ASN A 236 1.70 -30.42 -6.10
CA ASN A 236 2.41 -31.35 -5.21
C ASN A 236 3.93 -31.46 -5.48
N ASP A 237 4.45 -30.81 -6.53
CA ASP A 237 5.87 -30.87 -6.89
C ASP A 237 6.68 -29.71 -6.29
N LYS A 238 7.31 -29.96 -5.14
CA LYS A 238 8.16 -28.99 -4.42
C LYS A 238 9.35 -28.44 -5.22
N LYS A 239 9.72 -29.05 -6.36
CA LYS A 239 10.80 -28.53 -7.22
C LYS A 239 10.33 -27.38 -8.11
N ASN A 240 9.02 -27.24 -8.30
CA ASN A 240 8.41 -26.26 -9.20
C ASN A 240 7.41 -25.38 -8.43
N PRO A 241 7.89 -24.42 -7.62
CA PRO A 241 7.02 -23.55 -6.84
C PRO A 241 6.32 -22.49 -7.71
N TYR A 242 5.10 -22.15 -7.30
CA TYR A 242 4.28 -21.11 -7.93
C TYR A 242 4.11 -19.92 -6.98
N TYR A 243 4.37 -18.73 -7.48
CA TYR A 243 4.19 -17.48 -6.76
C TYR A 243 3.11 -16.65 -7.44
N LEU A 244 2.20 -16.08 -6.65
CA LEU A 244 1.24 -15.10 -7.12
C LEU A 244 1.48 -13.79 -6.37
N THR A 245 1.82 -12.73 -7.08
CA THR A 245 2.14 -11.43 -6.50
C THR A 245 1.04 -10.42 -6.82
N ILE A 246 0.60 -9.68 -5.80
CA ILE A 246 -0.37 -8.58 -5.94
C ILE A 246 0.29 -7.31 -5.41
N ASP A 247 0.46 -6.30 -6.26
CA ASP A 247 1.02 -4.99 -5.91
C ASP A 247 -0.02 -3.88 -6.20
N MET A 248 0.32 -2.62 -5.91
CA MET A 248 -0.49 -1.43 -6.24
C MET A 248 -1.89 -1.43 -5.58
N LEU A 249 -2.05 -2.14 -4.46
CA LEU A 249 -3.30 -2.16 -3.69
C LEU A 249 -3.70 -0.78 -3.15
N ASP A 250 -2.78 0.18 -3.12
CA ASP A 250 -3.04 1.56 -2.72
C ASP A 250 -3.63 2.45 -3.81
N GLU A 251 -3.55 2.06 -5.08
CA GLU A 251 -4.08 2.84 -6.20
C GLU A 251 -5.63 2.80 -6.29
N ASP A 252 -6.20 3.57 -7.21
CA ASP A 252 -7.65 3.77 -7.34
C ASP A 252 -8.33 2.67 -8.17
N TRP A 253 -8.29 1.42 -7.67
CA TRP A 253 -8.86 0.24 -8.34
C TRP A 253 -10.27 -0.14 -7.85
N ALA A 254 -10.74 0.46 -6.75
CA ALA A 254 -12.07 0.27 -6.20
C ALA A 254 -12.47 1.45 -5.31
N ASP A 255 -13.77 1.72 -5.24
CA ASP A 255 -14.37 2.70 -4.33
C ASP A 255 -13.97 2.44 -2.87
N ASP A 256 -13.56 3.50 -2.16
CA ASP A 256 -13.08 3.44 -0.78
C ASP A 256 -14.07 2.74 0.18
N ARG A 257 -15.38 2.76 -0.10
CA ARG A 257 -16.42 2.08 0.70
C ARG A 257 -16.21 0.56 0.75
N ILE A 258 -15.76 -0.04 -0.36
CA ILE A 258 -15.56 -1.49 -0.48
C ILE A 258 -14.08 -1.88 -0.51
N LYS A 259 -13.18 -0.97 -0.89
CA LYS A 259 -11.73 -1.22 -1.02
C LYS A 259 -11.12 -1.82 0.24
N PHE A 260 -11.40 -1.25 1.42
CA PHE A 260 -10.85 -1.78 2.68
C PHE A 260 -11.39 -3.18 3.00
N LYS A 261 -12.68 -3.45 2.72
CA LYS A 261 -13.30 -4.76 2.91
C LYS A 261 -12.73 -5.81 1.96
N LEU A 262 -12.48 -5.43 0.70
CA LEU A 262 -11.83 -6.28 -0.29
C LEU A 262 -10.38 -6.61 0.10
N ILE A 263 -9.60 -5.63 0.56
CA ILE A 263 -8.24 -5.86 1.04
C ILE A 263 -8.25 -6.76 2.28
N ARG A 264 -9.19 -6.54 3.20
CA ARG A 264 -9.35 -7.38 4.39
C ARG A 264 -9.64 -8.83 4.00
N ALA A 265 -10.60 -9.04 3.10
CA ALA A 265 -10.93 -10.36 2.57
C ALA A 265 -9.74 -11.02 1.86
N LEU A 266 -8.95 -10.25 1.09
CA LEU A 266 -7.73 -10.74 0.45
C LEU A 266 -6.71 -11.25 1.47
N ILE A 267 -6.45 -10.48 2.55
CA ILE A 267 -5.53 -10.89 3.63
C ILE A 267 -5.99 -12.21 4.27
N ASP A 268 -7.29 -12.37 4.52
CA ASP A 268 -7.86 -13.60 5.06
C ASP A 268 -7.74 -14.78 4.08
N VAL A 269 -7.91 -14.54 2.78
CA VAL A 269 -7.70 -15.55 1.75
C VAL A 269 -6.23 -15.98 1.69
N VAL A 270 -5.28 -15.05 1.64
CA VAL A 270 -3.84 -15.37 1.65
C VAL A 270 -3.44 -16.20 2.87
N LYS A 271 -4.05 -15.95 4.02
CA LYS A 271 -3.84 -16.75 5.23
C LYS A 271 -4.30 -18.19 5.06
N ARG A 272 -5.43 -18.44 4.38
CA ARG A 272 -5.94 -19.80 4.10
C ARG A 272 -5.04 -20.55 3.12
N PHE A 273 -4.54 -19.88 2.09
CA PHE A 273 -3.60 -20.45 1.11
C PHE A 273 -2.22 -20.80 1.67
N LYS A 274 -1.96 -20.57 2.96
CA LYS A 274 -0.78 -21.12 3.64
C LYS A 274 -0.75 -22.64 3.68
N SER A 275 -1.90 -23.30 3.54
CA SER A 275 -1.96 -24.77 3.46
C SER A 275 -1.31 -25.33 2.21
N LEU A 276 -1.05 -24.51 1.19
CA LEU A 276 -0.40 -24.95 -0.04
C LEU A 276 1.12 -24.87 0.12
N SER A 277 1.81 -26.02 0.16
CA SER A 277 3.26 -26.08 0.43
C SER A 277 4.11 -25.64 -0.77
N ASN A 278 3.54 -25.65 -1.97
CA ASN A 278 4.24 -25.28 -3.21
C ASN A 278 3.68 -24.01 -3.88
N VAL A 279 2.72 -23.34 -3.23
CA VAL A 279 2.12 -22.10 -3.72
C VAL A 279 2.26 -21.00 -2.69
N LYS A 280 2.80 -19.85 -3.11
CA LYS A 280 2.92 -18.69 -2.24
C LYS A 280 2.30 -17.45 -2.86
N ILE A 281 1.28 -16.93 -2.18
CA ILE A 281 0.67 -15.66 -2.52
C ILE A 281 1.35 -14.56 -1.71
N ILE A 282 1.81 -13.53 -2.40
CA ILE A 282 2.59 -12.44 -1.84
C ILE A 282 1.89 -11.11 -2.15
N LEU A 283 1.56 -10.37 -1.11
CA LEU A 283 0.94 -9.04 -1.22
C LEU A 283 1.99 -7.97 -0.98
N ALA A 284 2.00 -6.92 -1.77
CA ALA A 284 2.69 -5.67 -1.46
C ALA A 284 1.65 -4.62 -1.06
N ILE A 285 1.78 -4.09 0.16
CA ILE A 285 0.81 -3.14 0.71
C ILE A 285 1.49 -2.01 1.46
N ARG A 286 0.88 -0.83 1.36
CA ARG A 286 1.23 0.31 2.21
C ARG A 286 0.84 0.08 3.67
N VAL A 287 1.67 0.59 4.58
CA VAL A 287 1.47 0.48 6.04
C VAL A 287 0.12 1.06 6.48
N ASP A 288 -0.18 2.28 6.05
CA ASP A 288 -1.41 3.01 6.40
C ASP A 288 -2.66 2.33 5.85
N LEU A 289 -2.58 1.81 4.61
CA LEU A 289 -3.65 1.03 4.00
C LEU A 289 -3.90 -0.29 4.72
N LEU A 290 -2.84 -1.03 5.05
CA LEU A 290 -2.92 -2.26 5.83
C LEU A 290 -3.61 -1.99 7.18
N ASN A 291 -3.15 -0.97 7.89
CA ASN A 291 -3.74 -0.59 9.18
C ASN A 291 -5.24 -0.29 9.02
N LYS A 292 -5.62 0.55 8.03
CA LYS A 292 -7.05 0.84 7.77
C LYS A 292 -7.86 -0.43 7.50
N ALA A 293 -7.37 -1.31 6.63
CA ALA A 293 -8.06 -2.56 6.29
C ALA A 293 -8.23 -3.50 7.50
N LEU A 294 -7.28 -3.52 8.44
CA LEU A 294 -7.38 -4.31 9.66
C LEU A 294 -8.29 -3.69 10.73
N TYR A 295 -8.41 -2.36 10.77
CA TYR A 295 -9.27 -1.65 11.74
C TYR A 295 -10.72 -1.46 11.29
N PHE A 296 -11.00 -1.49 9.98
CA PHE A 296 -12.36 -1.24 9.45
C PHE A 296 -13.39 -2.30 9.87
N GLU A 297 -12.93 -3.47 10.31
CA GLU A 297 -13.76 -4.54 10.85
C GLU A 297 -13.32 -4.90 12.28
N THR A 298 -13.69 -4.09 13.26
CA THR A 298 -13.71 -4.53 14.67
C THR A 298 -14.85 -5.53 14.88
N THR A 299 -14.80 -6.65 14.18
CA THR A 299 -15.65 -7.80 14.48
C THR A 299 -15.19 -8.36 15.83
N ALA A 300 -16.14 -8.67 16.72
CA ALA A 300 -15.81 -9.28 18.01
C ALA A 300 -14.93 -10.53 17.79
N GLY A 301 -13.73 -10.54 18.40
CA GLY A 301 -12.76 -11.64 18.25
C GLY A 301 -11.64 -11.44 17.23
N PHE A 302 -11.56 -10.29 16.55
CA PHE A 302 -10.39 -9.95 15.71
C PHE A 302 -9.12 -9.88 16.55
N GLN A 303 -8.08 -10.60 16.13
CA GLN A 303 -6.77 -10.63 16.78
C GLN A 303 -5.69 -10.30 15.75
N GLU A 304 -5.28 -9.02 15.73
CA GLU A 304 -4.27 -8.48 14.81
C GLU A 304 -2.95 -9.29 14.85
N GLU A 305 -2.59 -9.77 16.04
CA GLU A 305 -1.39 -10.59 16.29
C GLU A 305 -1.33 -11.85 15.41
N LYS A 306 -2.48 -12.42 15.05
CA LYS A 306 -2.55 -13.61 14.18
C LYS A 306 -2.05 -13.33 12.76
N PHE A 307 -1.97 -12.07 12.34
CA PHE A 307 -1.49 -11.67 11.01
C PHE A 307 -0.05 -11.16 11.03
N LYS A 308 0.47 -10.73 12.20
CA LYS A 308 1.83 -10.18 12.32
C LYS A 308 2.92 -11.14 11.84
N SER A 309 2.72 -12.46 11.98
CA SER A 309 3.65 -13.46 11.44
C SER A 309 3.82 -13.34 9.93
N MET A 310 2.78 -12.95 9.20
CA MET A 310 2.78 -12.81 7.73
C MET A 310 3.48 -11.56 7.22
N PHE A 311 3.71 -10.56 8.08
CA PHE A 311 4.24 -9.25 7.66
C PHE A 311 5.75 -9.30 7.49
N LEU A 312 6.22 -8.97 6.29
CA LEU A 312 7.60 -8.64 5.98
C LEU A 312 7.72 -7.11 5.93
N ASN A 313 8.11 -6.50 7.05
CA ASN A 313 8.25 -5.06 7.16
C ASN A 313 9.55 -4.60 6.48
N LEU A 314 9.45 -3.84 5.40
CA LEU A 314 10.62 -3.30 4.73
C LEU A 314 11.20 -2.14 5.54
N GLN A 315 12.40 -2.36 6.06
CA GLN A 315 13.20 -1.34 6.74
C GLN A 315 14.57 -1.26 6.09
N TRP A 316 15.16 -0.06 6.10
CA TRP A 316 16.47 0.21 5.54
C TRP A 316 17.35 0.87 6.59
N SER A 317 18.50 0.26 6.81
CA SER A 317 19.61 0.84 7.55
C SER A 317 20.37 1.83 6.68
N GLU A 318 21.13 2.71 7.33
CA GLU A 318 22.01 3.65 6.63
C GLU A 318 23.05 2.93 5.76
N ASN A 319 23.63 1.83 6.25
CA ASN A 319 24.63 1.06 5.51
C ASN A 319 24.06 0.40 4.25
N GLU A 320 22.84 -0.15 4.31
CA GLU A 320 22.19 -0.75 3.14
C GLU A 320 21.87 0.30 2.07
N LEU A 321 21.41 1.48 2.50
CA LEU A 321 21.17 2.60 1.60
C LEU A 321 22.46 3.13 0.98
N LYS A 322 23.55 3.14 1.76
CA LYS A 322 24.86 3.53 1.27
C LYS A 322 25.34 2.58 0.18
N ASN A 323 25.25 1.28 0.43
CA ASN A 323 25.59 0.25 -0.54
C ASN A 323 24.75 0.38 -1.82
N LEU A 324 23.43 0.62 -1.69
CA LEU A 324 22.56 0.88 -2.83
C LEU A 324 23.04 2.06 -3.69
N VAL A 325 23.32 3.21 -3.05
CA VAL A 325 23.77 4.42 -3.76
C VAL A 325 25.14 4.19 -4.38
N GLU A 326 26.08 3.56 -3.68
CA GLU A 326 27.40 3.24 -4.19
C GLU A 326 27.35 2.29 -5.38
N LYS A 327 26.51 1.24 -5.36
CA LYS A 327 26.29 0.36 -6.53
C LYS A 327 25.79 1.13 -7.74
N ARG A 328 24.84 2.04 -7.54
CA ARG A 328 24.26 2.83 -8.65
C ARG A 328 25.25 3.84 -9.21
N ILE A 329 25.99 4.54 -8.35
CA ILE A 329 27.08 5.44 -8.76
C ILE A 329 28.14 4.66 -9.54
N ASN A 330 28.54 3.49 -9.03
CA ASN A 330 29.48 2.61 -9.73
C ASN A 330 28.98 2.23 -11.11
N LYS A 331 27.73 1.79 -11.23
CA LYS A 331 27.15 1.42 -12.52
C LYS A 331 27.14 2.60 -13.50
N LEU A 332 26.78 3.79 -13.05
CA LEU A 332 26.81 5.01 -13.86
C LEU A 332 28.22 5.34 -14.34
N ILE A 333 29.21 5.33 -13.44
CA ILE A 333 30.57 5.77 -13.76
C ILE A 333 31.38 4.70 -14.51
N LYS A 334 31.19 3.41 -14.19
CA LYS A 334 31.89 2.31 -14.90
C LYS A 334 31.52 2.23 -16.37
N ASN A 335 30.31 2.62 -16.72
CA ASN A 335 29.88 2.72 -18.11
C ASN A 335 30.60 3.83 -18.89
N SER A 336 31.21 4.80 -18.18
CA SER A 336 31.65 6.06 -18.78
C SER A 336 33.14 6.39 -18.55
N TYR A 337 33.79 5.90 -17.49
CA TYR A 337 35.09 6.45 -17.05
C TYR A 337 36.14 5.45 -16.55
N THR A 338 35.81 4.43 -15.76
CA THR A 338 36.82 3.55 -15.13
C THR A 338 36.31 2.14 -14.84
N LYS A 339 37.20 1.18 -14.59
CA LYS A 339 36.87 -0.17 -14.10
C LYS A 339 37.02 -0.31 -12.58
N GLU A 340 37.64 0.65 -11.91
CA GLU A 340 37.84 0.64 -10.46
C GLU A 340 36.51 0.84 -9.71
N ASP A 341 36.43 0.31 -8.48
CA ASP A 341 35.29 0.53 -7.60
C ASP A 341 35.38 1.92 -6.95
N ILE A 342 34.32 2.68 -7.11
CA ILE A 342 34.16 4.06 -6.65
C ILE A 342 33.26 4.05 -5.42
N THR A 343 33.68 4.77 -4.38
CA THR A 343 32.87 4.95 -3.17
C THR A 343 32.09 6.26 -3.23
N PHE A 344 31.11 6.40 -2.34
CA PHE A 344 30.36 7.65 -2.23
C PHE A 344 31.28 8.85 -1.97
N LYS A 345 32.36 8.65 -1.21
CA LYS A 345 33.32 9.70 -0.81
C LYS A 345 34.25 10.15 -1.94
N ASP A 346 34.30 9.40 -3.04
CA ASP A 346 35.09 9.77 -4.21
C ASP A 346 34.36 10.78 -5.09
N VAL A 347 33.02 10.78 -5.04
CA VAL A 347 32.11 11.63 -5.82
C VAL A 347 31.56 12.80 -5.00
N PHE A 348 31.21 12.57 -3.73
CA PHE A 348 30.62 13.55 -2.83
C PHE A 348 31.64 14.11 -1.81
N PRO A 349 31.44 15.35 -1.31
CA PRO A 349 32.23 15.90 -0.20
C PRO A 349 32.16 15.00 1.02
N LYS A 350 33.21 15.04 1.86
CA LYS A 350 33.21 14.31 3.14
C LYS A 350 32.19 14.89 4.12
N HIS A 351 31.99 16.20 4.10
CA HIS A 351 31.09 16.87 5.03
C HIS A 351 30.19 17.93 4.37
N VAL A 352 28.98 18.07 4.91
CA VAL A 352 28.03 19.17 4.66
C VAL A 352 27.57 19.70 6.02
N ASP A 353 27.71 21.01 6.24
CA ASP A 353 27.41 21.66 7.53
C ASP A 353 28.09 20.96 8.73
N GLY A 354 29.34 20.51 8.55
CA GLY A 354 30.12 19.82 9.58
C GLY A 354 29.71 18.38 9.90
N LYS A 355 28.74 17.81 9.16
CA LYS A 355 28.26 16.42 9.31
C LYS A 355 28.69 15.57 8.13
N ASP A 356 28.79 14.26 8.29
CA ASP A 356 29.05 13.36 7.15
C ASP A 356 28.00 13.56 6.05
N SER A 357 28.44 13.69 4.80
CA SER A 357 27.53 14.04 3.70
C SER A 357 26.51 12.94 3.43
N PHE A 358 26.86 11.66 3.59
CA PHE A 358 25.91 10.58 3.37
C PHE A 358 24.83 10.61 4.45
N GLU A 359 25.22 10.76 5.71
CA GLU A 359 24.30 10.95 6.84
C GLU A 359 23.36 12.14 6.61
N TYR A 360 23.89 13.25 6.06
CA TYR A 360 23.12 14.44 5.71
C TYR A 360 22.01 14.15 4.69
N LEU A 361 22.32 13.40 3.62
CA LEU A 361 21.37 12.98 2.58
C LEU A 361 20.33 12.01 3.16
N VAL A 362 20.77 11.00 3.91
CA VAL A 362 19.91 9.95 4.48
C VAL A 362 18.86 10.54 5.42
N LYS A 363 19.24 11.47 6.29
CA LYS A 363 18.30 12.16 7.19
C LYS A 363 17.21 12.95 6.46
N ARG A 364 17.41 13.23 5.16
CA ARG A 364 16.45 13.92 4.28
C ARG A 364 15.74 12.98 3.31
N SER A 365 15.79 11.67 3.51
CA SER A 365 15.24 10.71 2.55
C SER A 365 14.13 9.81 3.12
N PHE A 366 13.66 10.08 4.34
CA PHE A 366 12.85 9.12 5.12
C PHE A 366 13.50 7.72 5.25
N TYR A 367 14.79 7.58 4.92
CA TYR A 367 15.50 6.32 4.77
C TYR A 367 14.83 5.39 3.75
N ARG A 368 14.44 5.97 2.62
CA ARG A 368 13.80 5.24 1.52
C ARG A 368 14.74 5.27 0.29
N PRO A 369 14.98 4.12 -0.35
CA PRO A 369 15.76 4.02 -1.59
C PRO A 369 15.43 5.09 -2.61
N ARG A 370 14.13 5.24 -2.93
CA ARG A 370 13.64 6.20 -3.92
C ARG A 370 14.04 7.64 -3.62
N ASP A 371 13.87 8.05 -2.36
CA ASP A 371 14.10 9.43 -1.96
C ASP A 371 15.59 9.77 -1.98
N LEU A 372 16.49 8.81 -1.72
CA LEU A 372 17.93 8.99 -1.89
C LEU A 372 18.35 9.04 -3.36
N ILE A 373 17.82 8.15 -4.20
CA ILE A 373 18.10 8.15 -5.65
C ILE A 373 17.74 9.51 -6.23
N LEU A 374 16.55 10.03 -5.90
CA LEU A 374 16.11 11.35 -6.33
C LEU A 374 17.02 12.47 -5.84
N PHE A 375 17.43 12.45 -4.56
CA PHE A 375 18.32 13.50 -4.04
C PHE A 375 19.71 13.46 -4.70
N VAL A 376 20.23 12.27 -4.98
CA VAL A 376 21.50 12.11 -5.72
C VAL A 376 21.36 12.61 -7.16
N ASN A 377 20.26 12.31 -7.84
CA ASN A 377 19.99 12.80 -9.20
C ASN A 377 19.97 14.34 -9.26
N GLU A 378 19.32 15.01 -8.31
CA GLU A 378 19.31 16.48 -8.20
C GLU A 378 20.74 17.04 -8.03
N CYS A 379 21.59 16.36 -7.26
CA CYS A 379 23.00 16.75 -7.10
C CYS A 379 23.79 16.55 -8.41
N LEU A 380 23.53 15.47 -9.14
CA LEU A 380 24.19 15.18 -10.42
C LEU A 380 23.80 16.20 -11.49
N GLU A 381 22.52 16.53 -11.59
CA GLU A 381 22.00 17.50 -12.55
C GLU A 381 22.66 18.88 -12.35
N LEU A 382 22.72 19.37 -11.11
CA LEU A 382 23.40 20.62 -10.78
C LEU A 382 24.93 20.56 -10.90
N CYS A 383 25.52 19.36 -10.95
CA CYS A 383 26.94 19.14 -11.17
C CYS A 383 27.32 19.00 -12.65
N THR A 384 26.36 19.14 -13.58
CA THR A 384 26.64 19.08 -15.02
C THR A 384 27.77 20.04 -15.42
N ASP A 385 28.75 19.53 -16.16
CA ASP A 385 29.95 20.25 -16.62
C ASP A 385 30.83 20.83 -15.49
N LYS A 386 30.60 20.41 -14.23
CA LYS A 386 31.43 20.78 -13.07
C LYS A 386 32.36 19.62 -12.67
N PRO A 387 33.54 19.90 -12.10
CA PRO A 387 34.56 18.89 -11.84
C PRO A 387 34.31 18.00 -10.62
N ALA A 388 33.36 18.38 -9.75
CA ALA A 388 32.99 17.63 -8.55
C ALA A 388 31.69 18.16 -7.93
N ILE A 389 30.96 17.28 -7.23
CA ILE A 389 29.85 17.67 -6.37
C ILE A 389 30.43 18.34 -5.11
N THR A 390 29.96 19.54 -4.77
CA THR A 390 30.39 20.30 -3.59
C THR A 390 29.27 20.39 -2.55
N SER A 391 29.59 20.83 -1.33
CA SER A 391 28.56 21.09 -0.31
C SER A 391 27.55 22.14 -0.75
N THR A 392 27.99 23.14 -1.53
CA THR A 392 27.11 24.14 -2.14
C THR A 392 26.11 23.50 -3.11
N ILE A 393 26.57 22.59 -3.99
CA ILE A 393 25.69 21.88 -4.93
C ILE A 393 24.65 21.05 -4.18
N ILE A 394 25.04 20.33 -3.12
CA ILE A 394 24.09 19.54 -2.31
C ILE A 394 23.02 20.45 -1.68
N LYS A 395 23.42 21.61 -1.17
CA LYS A 395 22.51 22.58 -0.53
C LYS A 395 21.57 23.25 -1.52
N GLU A 396 22.01 23.43 -2.76
CA GLU A 396 21.20 23.94 -3.87
C GLU A 396 20.22 22.88 -4.37
N ALA A 397 20.68 21.63 -4.56
CA ALA A 397 19.85 20.47 -4.91
C ALA A 397 18.73 20.26 -3.88
N GLU A 398 19.04 20.43 -2.59
CA GLU A 398 18.07 20.32 -1.50
C GLU A 398 16.86 21.26 -1.67
N ILE A 399 17.03 22.41 -2.34
CA ILE A 399 15.94 23.39 -2.54
C ILE A 399 14.87 22.82 -3.46
N SER A 400 15.26 22.32 -4.63
CA SER A 400 14.35 21.69 -5.60
C SER A 400 13.79 20.39 -5.02
N TYR A 401 14.69 19.52 -4.57
CA TYR A 401 14.35 18.24 -3.95
C TYR A 401 13.30 18.37 -2.84
N SER A 402 13.50 19.27 -1.88
CA SER A 402 12.59 19.44 -0.74
C SER A 402 11.19 19.88 -1.20
N LYS A 403 11.10 20.77 -2.19
CA LYS A 403 9.82 21.23 -2.75
C LYS A 403 9.08 20.09 -3.44
N ASP A 404 9.78 19.30 -4.26
CA ASP A 404 9.21 18.15 -4.94
C ASP A 404 8.78 17.05 -3.96
N ARG A 405 9.52 16.87 -2.86
CA ARG A 405 9.12 15.94 -1.78
C ARG A 405 7.89 16.43 -1.03
N LEU A 406 7.74 17.74 -0.81
CA LEU A 406 6.52 18.30 -0.21
C LEU A 406 5.32 18.11 -1.15
N GLN A 407 5.46 18.42 -2.43
CA GLN A 407 4.42 18.19 -3.44
C GLN A 407 4.06 16.70 -3.54
N SER A 408 5.06 15.81 -3.55
CA SER A 408 4.84 14.37 -3.57
C SER A 408 4.08 13.89 -2.33
N LEU A 409 4.36 14.44 -1.15
CA LEU A 409 3.59 14.13 0.07
C LEU A 409 2.14 14.60 -0.08
N SER A 410 1.92 15.82 -0.58
CA SER A 410 0.57 16.35 -0.81
C SER A 410 -0.23 15.50 -1.79
N ASN A 411 0.39 15.06 -2.89
CA ASN A 411 -0.25 14.16 -3.85
C ASN A 411 -0.55 12.79 -3.23
N GLU A 412 0.39 12.22 -2.47
CA GLU A 412 0.25 10.93 -1.78
C GLU A 412 -0.97 10.89 -0.85
N TRP A 413 -1.30 12.04 -0.23
CA TRP A 413 -2.38 12.16 0.73
C TRP A 413 -3.59 12.94 0.21
N HIS A 414 -3.64 13.30 -1.08
CA HIS A 414 -4.61 14.23 -1.63
C HIS A 414 -6.07 13.79 -1.42
N ILE A 415 -6.35 12.50 -1.45
CA ILE A 415 -7.69 11.95 -1.21
C ILE A 415 -8.18 12.27 0.22
N ILE A 416 -7.27 12.25 1.20
CA ILE A 416 -7.59 12.41 2.63
C ILE A 416 -7.41 13.87 3.06
N TYR A 417 -6.35 14.53 2.60
CA TYR A 417 -6.00 15.91 2.90
C TYR A 417 -5.77 16.69 1.59
N PRO A 418 -6.85 17.06 0.86
CA PRO A 418 -6.76 17.76 -0.42
C PRO A 418 -5.93 19.05 -0.36
N ASN A 419 -5.92 19.72 0.78
CA ASN A 419 -5.28 21.01 1.00
C ASN A 419 -3.92 20.88 1.74
N LEU A 420 -3.35 19.67 1.85
CA LEU A 420 -2.12 19.43 2.62
C LEU A 420 -0.95 20.34 2.21
N PHE A 421 -0.82 20.65 0.93
CA PHE A 421 0.21 21.55 0.40
C PHE A 421 0.14 22.97 0.99
N TYR A 422 -1.07 23.42 1.32
CA TYR A 422 -1.31 24.73 1.93
C TYR A 422 -1.25 24.63 3.45
N THR A 423 -1.92 23.64 4.04
CA THR A 423 -2.00 23.50 5.51
C THR A 423 -0.62 23.26 6.14
N CYS A 424 0.32 22.62 5.44
CA CYS A 424 1.70 22.45 5.94
C CYS A 424 2.47 23.78 6.09
N ARG A 425 2.03 24.87 5.43
CA ARG A 425 2.60 26.21 5.61
C ARG A 425 2.39 26.77 7.02
N LEU A 426 1.56 26.12 7.84
CA LEU A 426 1.51 26.35 9.28
C LEU A 426 2.91 26.40 9.92
N PHE A 427 3.83 25.58 9.40
CA PHE A 427 5.19 25.47 9.91
C PHE A 427 6.21 26.37 9.19
N TYR A 428 5.78 27.18 8.22
CA TYR A 428 6.69 27.96 7.37
C TYR A 428 7.50 28.97 8.19
N GLY A 429 8.83 28.96 8.05
CA GLY A 429 9.71 29.90 8.77
C GLY A 429 9.94 29.61 10.26
N LEU A 430 9.37 28.52 10.79
CA LEU A 430 9.60 28.09 12.17
C LEU A 430 10.99 27.45 12.36
N LYS A 431 11.36 27.22 13.63
CA LYS A 431 12.54 26.42 13.99
C LYS A 431 12.30 24.95 13.64
N SER A 432 13.38 24.20 13.43
CA SER A 432 13.31 22.75 13.14
C SER A 432 12.65 21.92 14.23
N ASN A 433 12.65 22.42 15.46
CA ASN A 433 11.83 21.93 16.56
C ASN A 433 11.28 23.08 17.41
N PHE A 434 10.16 22.83 18.08
CA PHE A 434 9.51 23.76 19.00
C PHE A 434 8.48 23.03 19.87
N GLU A 435 8.11 23.62 21.01
CA GLU A 435 7.07 23.07 21.87
C GLU A 435 5.67 23.26 21.27
N VAL A 436 4.77 22.32 21.52
CA VAL A 436 3.35 22.40 21.12
C VAL A 436 2.67 23.67 21.65
N SER A 437 3.12 24.19 22.80
CA SER A 437 2.67 25.45 23.41
C SER A 437 2.79 26.66 22.47
N LEU A 438 3.74 26.65 21.53
CA LEU A 438 3.91 27.70 20.51
C LEU A 438 2.73 27.79 19.54
N ILE A 439 2.03 26.66 19.31
CA ILE A 439 0.79 26.64 18.56
C ILE A 439 -0.31 27.07 19.53
N SER A 440 -0.51 28.39 19.65
CA SER A 440 -1.62 29.02 20.36
C SER A 440 -2.84 29.19 19.43
N GLN A 441 -3.98 29.59 19.98
CA GLN A 441 -5.15 29.92 19.17
C GLN A 441 -4.85 31.07 18.20
N SER A 442 -4.25 32.16 18.70
CA SER A 442 -3.84 33.29 17.86
C SER A 442 -2.86 32.88 16.76
N PHE A 443 -1.94 31.96 17.04
CA PHE A 443 -1.01 31.43 16.04
C PHE A 443 -1.74 30.70 14.92
N LEU A 444 -2.70 29.82 15.26
CA LEU A 444 -3.52 29.15 14.24
C LEU A 444 -4.34 30.15 13.45
N GLU A 445 -4.84 31.19 14.11
CA GLU A 445 -5.64 32.22 13.47
C GLU A 445 -4.82 33.01 12.43
N ASP A 446 -3.68 33.56 12.86
CA ASP A 446 -2.76 34.30 11.99
C ASP A 446 -2.34 33.47 10.78
N ARG A 447 -1.93 32.22 11.02
CA ARG A 447 -1.52 31.32 9.94
C ARG A 447 -2.66 31.04 8.99
N HIS A 448 -3.83 30.67 9.49
CA HIS A 448 -4.97 30.35 8.64
C HIS A 448 -5.32 31.49 7.68
N ASN A 449 -5.25 32.75 8.14
CA ASN A 449 -5.49 33.91 7.28
C ASN A 449 -4.46 34.06 6.13
N GLU A 450 -3.24 33.53 6.27
CA GLU A 450 -2.21 33.58 5.23
C GLU A 450 -2.51 32.66 4.03
N TRP A 451 -3.16 31.51 4.27
CA TRP A 451 -3.35 30.46 3.23
C TRP A 451 -4.81 30.11 2.94
N SER A 452 -5.77 30.62 3.69
CA SER A 452 -7.20 30.37 3.46
C SER A 452 -7.67 30.85 2.08
N TYR A 453 -7.13 31.97 1.59
CA TYR A 453 -7.45 32.51 0.26
C TYR A 453 -6.98 31.61 -0.90
N ASP A 454 -5.96 30.77 -0.69
CA ASP A 454 -5.45 29.85 -1.69
C ASP A 454 -6.31 28.57 -1.81
N ILE A 455 -7.25 28.35 -0.87
CA ILE A 455 -8.08 27.14 -0.79
C ILE A 455 -9.46 27.38 -1.41
N LYS A 456 -9.79 26.57 -2.43
CA LYS A 456 -11.09 26.64 -3.12
C LYS A 456 -12.22 25.92 -2.38
N ASP A 457 -11.92 24.84 -1.65
CA ASP A 457 -12.92 24.03 -0.94
C ASP A 457 -12.37 23.59 0.43
N PRO A 458 -12.45 24.47 1.44
CA PRO A 458 -11.87 24.20 2.76
C PRO A 458 -12.60 23.08 3.50
N LEU A 459 -13.89 22.90 3.23
CA LEU A 459 -14.71 21.92 3.94
C LEU A 459 -14.42 20.47 3.52
N LYS A 460 -13.82 20.22 2.36
CA LYS A 460 -13.40 18.88 1.95
C LYS A 460 -12.19 18.34 2.72
N ASP A 461 -11.33 19.21 3.22
CA ASP A 461 -10.13 18.81 3.96
C ASP A 461 -10.40 18.74 5.47
N PRO A 462 -10.17 17.60 6.14
CA PRO A 462 -10.39 17.46 7.58
C PRO A 462 -9.57 18.44 8.43
N ILE A 463 -8.33 18.75 8.04
CA ILE A 463 -7.45 19.68 8.76
C ILE A 463 -7.99 21.10 8.62
N THR A 464 -8.31 21.52 7.39
CA THR A 464 -8.88 22.86 7.15
C THR A 464 -10.21 23.03 7.87
N ARG A 465 -11.12 22.05 7.74
CA ARG A 465 -12.41 22.05 8.46
C ARG A 465 -12.24 22.14 9.98
N ALA A 466 -11.25 21.44 10.54
CA ALA A 466 -10.98 21.50 11.97
C ALA A 466 -10.50 22.91 12.38
N ILE A 467 -9.64 23.55 11.60
CA ILE A 467 -9.18 24.92 11.86
C ILE A 467 -10.34 25.91 11.71
N ASP A 468 -11.16 25.81 10.67
CA ASP A 468 -12.37 26.64 10.46
C ASP A 468 -13.38 26.53 11.61
N SER A 469 -13.44 25.36 12.26
CA SER A 469 -14.34 25.17 13.40
C SER A 469 -14.03 26.10 14.58
N LEU A 470 -12.77 26.52 14.74
CA LEU A 470 -12.38 27.50 15.76
C LEU A 470 -12.97 28.89 15.48
N TYR A 471 -13.02 29.28 14.21
CA TYR A 471 -13.56 30.57 13.77
C TYR A 471 -15.08 30.64 13.83
N THR A 472 -15.74 29.53 13.50
CA THR A 472 -17.21 29.45 13.57
C THR A 472 -17.72 29.31 15.02
N GLY A 473 -16.82 29.29 16.01
CA GLY A 473 -17.16 29.15 17.43
C GLY A 473 -17.60 27.74 17.85
N ASN A 474 -17.48 26.76 16.94
CA ASN A 474 -17.96 25.39 17.15
C ASN A 474 -16.85 24.42 17.62
N GLY A 475 -15.58 24.83 17.50
CA GLY A 475 -14.41 24.01 17.80
C GLY A 475 -13.79 24.31 19.16
N ASN A 476 -13.39 23.27 19.89
CA ASN A 476 -12.52 23.41 21.06
C ASN A 476 -11.05 23.46 20.63
N PHE A 477 -10.33 24.52 21.02
CA PHE A 477 -8.93 24.76 20.62
C PHE A 477 -8.00 23.58 20.88
N ASP A 478 -7.99 23.02 22.09
CA ASP A 478 -7.11 21.91 22.43
C ASP A 478 -7.41 20.67 21.59
N SER A 479 -8.69 20.40 21.35
CA SER A 479 -9.15 19.28 20.53
C SER A 479 -8.70 19.44 19.07
N VAL A 480 -8.85 20.64 18.50
CA VAL A 480 -8.41 20.95 17.14
C VAL A 480 -6.90 20.87 17.02
N ARG A 481 -6.15 21.49 17.95
CA ARG A 481 -4.68 21.42 17.97
C ARG A 481 -4.19 19.99 18.06
N ASN A 482 -4.78 19.16 18.93
CA ASN A 482 -4.39 17.76 19.05
C ASN A 482 -4.70 16.99 17.76
N PHE A 483 -5.87 17.22 17.17
CA PHE A 483 -6.27 16.59 15.92
C PHE A 483 -5.30 16.92 14.78
N ILE A 484 -5.06 18.20 14.47
CA ILE A 484 -4.18 18.58 13.35
C ILE A 484 -2.75 18.04 13.51
N LEU A 485 -2.23 18.01 14.74
CA LEU A 485 -0.89 17.48 15.00
C LEU A 485 -0.81 15.96 14.79
N ARG A 486 -1.87 15.23 15.12
CA ARG A 486 -1.96 13.79 14.83
C ARG A 486 -2.07 13.52 13.34
N GLU A 487 -2.83 14.33 12.60
CA GLU A 487 -2.93 14.20 11.15
C GLU A 487 -1.58 14.50 10.49
N PHE A 488 -0.91 15.62 10.82
CA PHE A 488 0.44 15.92 10.32
C PHE A 488 1.48 14.87 10.72
N HIS A 489 1.43 14.34 11.94
CA HIS A 489 2.29 13.23 12.35
C HIS A 489 2.08 12.01 11.46
N SER A 490 0.81 11.62 11.21
CA SER A 490 0.45 10.46 10.40
C SER A 490 1.00 10.51 8.97
N THR A 491 1.03 11.70 8.37
CA THR A 491 1.63 11.91 7.03
C THR A 491 3.14 11.66 7.03
N GLY A 492 3.82 11.89 8.16
CA GLY A 492 5.28 11.90 8.30
C GLY A 492 5.89 13.30 8.18
N LEU A 493 5.08 14.35 8.04
CA LEU A 493 5.53 15.75 8.01
C LEU A 493 6.29 16.14 9.29
N ILE A 494 5.77 15.69 10.43
CA ILE A 494 6.34 15.97 11.75
C ILE A 494 6.57 14.68 12.55
N GLY A 495 7.58 14.72 13.41
CA GLY A 495 7.79 13.79 14.52
C GLY A 495 7.39 14.48 15.82
N ILE A 496 6.91 13.70 16.79
CA ILE A 496 6.47 14.24 18.08
C ILE A 496 7.22 13.53 19.21
N LYS A 497 7.81 14.29 20.11
CA LYS A 497 8.40 13.81 21.35
C LYS A 497 7.46 14.13 22.50
N THR A 498 6.81 13.10 23.04
CA THR A 498 5.72 13.23 24.02
C THR A 498 6.21 13.58 25.42
N GLY A 499 7.38 13.08 25.82
CA GLY A 499 8.03 13.34 27.09
C GLY A 499 9.53 13.57 26.95
N THR A 500 10.18 14.09 28.00
CA THR A 500 11.61 14.45 28.00
C THR A 500 12.53 13.24 27.78
N SER A 501 12.15 12.09 28.32
CA SER A 501 12.84 10.80 28.18
C SER A 501 12.54 10.05 26.87
N ASP A 502 11.51 10.47 26.13
CA ASP A 502 11.07 9.73 24.95
C ASP A 502 11.95 10.06 23.74
N ALA A 503 12.19 9.07 22.88
CA ALA A 503 12.73 9.36 21.55
C ALA A 503 11.66 10.09 20.70
N VAL A 504 12.09 10.84 19.71
CA VAL A 504 11.15 11.46 18.76
C VAL A 504 10.39 10.36 18.04
N ASN A 505 9.06 10.33 18.21
CA ASN A 505 8.20 9.38 17.54
C ASN A 505 7.99 9.83 16.09
N TRP A 506 8.66 9.15 15.16
CA TRP A 506 8.40 9.27 13.73
C TRP A 506 7.50 8.12 13.28
N THR A 507 6.60 8.39 12.33
CA THR A 507 5.79 7.34 11.69
C THR A 507 6.61 6.25 10.99
N LYS A 508 7.90 6.51 10.73
CA LYS A 508 8.87 5.52 10.27
C LYS A 508 9.16 4.42 11.30
N MET A 509 9.25 4.77 12.59
CA MET A 509 9.80 3.88 13.63
C MET A 509 8.73 3.00 14.29
N ASN A 510 7.47 3.44 14.27
CA ASN A 510 6.36 2.73 14.89
C ASN A 510 5.27 2.39 13.85
N ILE A 511 5.46 1.25 13.18
CA ILE A 511 4.44 0.61 12.34
C ILE A 511 3.32 0.12 13.28
N GLY A 512 2.41 1.02 13.69
CA GLY A 512 1.21 0.68 14.49
C GLY A 512 0.92 1.60 15.69
N ALA A 513 1.87 2.36 16.21
CA ALA A 513 1.60 3.28 17.33
C ALA A 513 1.08 4.62 16.82
N LYS A 514 -0.22 4.68 16.50
CA LYS A 514 -0.89 5.98 16.33
C LYS A 514 -0.86 6.71 17.65
N LEU A 515 -0.43 7.98 17.64
CA LEU A 515 -0.61 8.84 18.80
C LEU A 515 -2.11 8.94 19.10
N VAL A 516 -2.49 8.66 20.35
CA VAL A 516 -3.87 8.71 20.83
C VAL A 516 -4.14 10.12 21.37
N ALA A 517 -5.41 10.55 21.31
CA ALA A 517 -5.84 11.79 21.93
C ALA A 517 -5.42 11.82 23.41
N GLY A 518 -4.76 12.90 23.84
CA GLY A 518 -4.24 13.09 25.19
C GLY A 518 -2.76 12.73 25.40
N GLN A 519 -2.10 12.08 24.44
CA GLN A 519 -0.64 11.84 24.52
C GLN A 519 0.21 13.07 24.17
N ILE A 520 -0.33 13.97 23.34
CA ILE A 520 0.32 15.21 22.94
C ILE A 520 -0.02 16.27 23.99
N LYS A 521 0.98 16.68 24.78
CA LYS A 521 0.86 17.71 25.82
C LYS A 521 1.40 19.05 25.28
N PRO A 522 1.04 20.19 25.89
CA PRO A 522 1.63 21.49 25.51
C PRO A 522 3.16 21.53 25.62
N SER A 523 3.73 20.77 26.56
CA SER A 523 5.18 20.61 26.74
C SER A 523 5.83 19.57 25.82
N SER A 524 5.05 18.88 24.99
CA SER A 524 5.61 17.97 23.97
C SER A 524 6.34 18.79 22.90
N GLU A 525 7.37 18.21 22.29
CA GLU A 525 8.13 18.87 21.23
C GLU A 525 7.74 18.32 19.86
N ILE A 526 7.56 19.23 18.91
CA ILE A 526 7.36 18.94 17.49
C ILE A 526 8.71 19.05 16.80
N TYR A 527 9.00 18.10 15.91
CA TYR A 527 10.16 18.10 15.02
C TYR A 527 9.69 18.06 13.57
N ILE A 528 10.08 19.05 12.76
CA ILE A 528 9.75 19.05 11.33
C ILE A 528 10.74 18.15 10.60
N HIS A 529 10.26 17.24 9.76
CA HIS A 529 11.15 16.30 9.07
C HIS A 529 12.15 17.04 8.17
N PRO A 530 13.47 16.73 8.22
CA PRO A 530 14.51 17.45 7.48
C PRO A 530 14.29 17.55 5.97
N ILE A 531 13.63 16.55 5.38
CA ILE A 531 13.27 16.53 3.95
C ILE A 531 12.46 17.76 3.51
N PHE A 532 11.71 18.40 4.41
CA PHE A 532 10.84 19.54 4.11
C PHE A 532 11.44 20.89 4.53
N HIS A 533 12.66 20.89 5.10
CA HIS A 533 13.24 22.10 5.68
C HIS A 533 13.38 23.23 4.66
N ARG A 534 13.81 22.94 3.43
CA ARG A 534 13.94 23.98 2.40
C ARG A 534 12.59 24.42 1.83
N ALA A 535 11.67 23.49 1.61
CA ALA A 535 10.34 23.81 1.10
C ALA A 535 9.55 24.72 2.06
N LEU A 536 9.69 24.50 3.37
CA LEU A 536 9.01 25.28 4.41
C LEU A 536 9.87 26.40 5.01
N ASN A 537 11.04 26.68 4.43
CA ASN A 537 11.98 27.70 4.92
C ASN A 537 12.28 27.58 6.43
N ILE A 538 12.51 26.35 6.90
CA ILE A 538 12.73 26.02 8.31
C ILE A 538 14.10 26.53 8.75
N LYS A 539 14.10 27.22 9.89
CA LYS A 539 15.33 27.70 10.53
C LYS A 539 15.99 26.54 11.28
N PRO A 540 17.27 26.22 11.02
CA PRO A 540 17.96 25.18 11.78
C PRO A 540 17.98 25.56 13.27
N SER A 541 17.79 24.56 14.14
CA SER A 541 18.05 24.70 15.57
C SER A 541 19.53 25.04 15.79
N GLN A 542 19.78 26.13 16.52
CA GLN A 542 21.13 26.57 16.93
C GLN A 542 21.82 25.51 17.78
#